data_AF-A0A8T6LHG2-F1
#
_entry.id   AF-A0A8T6LHG2-F1
#
_cell.length_a   1.000
_cell.length_b   1.000
_cell.length_c   1.000
_cell.angle_alpha   90.00
_cell.angle_beta   90.00
_cell.angle_gamma   90.00
#
_symmetry.space_group_name_H-M   'P 1'
#
loop_
_entity.id
_entity.type
_entity.pdbx_description
1 polymer ?
#
loop_
_entity_poly.entity_id
_entity_poly.type
_entity_poly.pdbx_seq_one_letter_code
_entity_poly.pdbx_strand_id
1 'polypeptide(L)'
;MLAKSDHKEIFVQTLVDNVRQAAKALGVNLEECHQLDTAFHRALIEASENPFLIQSYHGISNRLHALRQLLPFTKARLNAALKQHRQLIAAIKQNNIEDAQSIIEEHIANVEAMLLQRLDKPRDSHTVIRSRGSRRG
;
A
#
# COMPACT_ATOMS: atom_id res chain seq x y z
N MET A 1 -29.61 1.59 18.90
CA MET A 1 -28.19 1.75 19.25
C MET A 1 -27.32 0.54 18.85
N LEU A 2 -27.87 -0.48 18.18
CA LEU A 2 -27.15 -1.73 17.82
C LEU A 2 -26.35 -1.66 16.50
N ALA A 3 -26.75 -0.81 15.54
CA ALA A 3 -26.13 -0.81 14.20
C ALA A 3 -24.67 -0.32 14.13
N LYS A 4 -24.23 0.59 15.00
CA LYS A 4 -22.87 1.16 14.94
C LYS A 4 -21.77 0.17 15.35
N SER A 5 -22.07 -0.74 16.26
CA SER A 5 -21.13 -1.77 16.71
C SER A 5 -20.81 -2.76 15.59
N ASP A 6 -21.84 -3.14 14.81
CA ASP A 6 -21.70 -4.07 13.68
C ASP A 6 -20.83 -3.47 12.57
N HIS A 7 -20.97 -2.17 12.26
CA HIS A 7 -20.17 -1.51 11.22
C HIS A 7 -18.69 -1.46 11.57
N LYS A 8 -18.35 -1.11 12.82
CA LYS A 8 -16.95 -1.10 13.27
C LYS A 8 -16.35 -2.51 13.23
N GLU A 9 -17.10 -3.52 13.66
CA GLU A 9 -16.63 -4.90 13.68
C GLU A 9 -16.38 -5.43 12.25
N ILE A 10 -17.31 -5.22 11.32
CA ILE A 10 -17.17 -5.59 9.91
C ILE A 10 -15.96 -4.88 9.27
N PHE A 11 -15.80 -3.58 9.54
CA PHE A 11 -14.67 -2.80 9.06
C PHE A 11 -13.34 -3.37 9.57
N VAL A 12 -13.21 -3.55 10.88
CA VAL A 12 -11.98 -4.11 11.49
C VAL A 12 -11.69 -5.50 10.93
N GLN A 13 -12.71 -6.34 10.79
CA GLN A 13 -12.56 -7.69 10.26
C GLN A 13 -12.06 -7.67 8.82
N THR A 14 -12.59 -6.76 8.00
CA THR A 14 -12.14 -6.56 6.61
C THR A 14 -10.67 -6.16 6.54
N LEU A 15 -10.21 -5.25 7.43
CA LEU A 15 -8.79 -4.89 7.52
C LEU A 15 -7.92 -6.09 7.91
N VAL A 16 -8.36 -6.87 8.90
CA VAL A 16 -7.66 -8.08 9.37
C VAL A 16 -7.52 -9.09 8.25
N ASP A 17 -8.59 -9.33 7.50
CA ASP A 17 -8.59 -10.31 6.42
C ASP A 17 -7.70 -9.89 5.25
N ASN A 18 -7.70 -8.60 4.88
CA ASN A 18 -6.78 -8.06 3.87
C ASN A 18 -5.32 -8.27 4.29
N VAL A 19 -4.94 -7.93 5.53
CA VAL A 19 -3.57 -8.09 6.03
C VAL A 19 -3.18 -9.56 6.15
N ARG A 20 -4.10 -10.43 6.59
CA ARG A 20 -3.87 -11.87 6.70
C ARG A 20 -3.63 -12.51 5.34
N GLN A 21 -4.46 -12.18 4.35
CA GLN A 21 -4.32 -12.71 3.00
C GLN A 21 -3.03 -12.16 2.35
N ALA A 22 -2.72 -10.87 2.53
CA ALA A 22 -1.51 -10.28 1.98
C ALA A 22 -0.25 -10.96 2.55
N ALA A 23 -0.26 -11.26 3.84
CA ALA A 23 0.84 -11.99 4.48
C ALA A 23 1.02 -13.41 3.93
N LYS A 24 -0.06 -14.11 3.56
CA LYS A 24 0.03 -15.42 2.88
C LYS A 24 0.58 -15.27 1.46
N ALA A 25 0.13 -14.26 0.73
CA ALA A 25 0.51 -14.01 -0.65
C ALA A 25 1.99 -13.57 -0.80
N LEU A 26 2.57 -12.91 0.21
CA LEU A 26 3.94 -12.38 0.19
C LEU A 26 5.04 -13.39 -0.23
N GLY A 27 4.84 -14.68 0.03
CA GLY A 27 5.79 -15.74 -0.33
C GLY A 27 5.52 -16.44 -1.66
N VAL A 28 4.36 -16.18 -2.28
CA VAL A 28 3.79 -17.01 -3.34
C VAL A 28 3.37 -16.18 -4.55
N ASN A 29 2.58 -15.12 -4.32
CA ASN A 29 2.00 -14.27 -5.35
C ASN A 29 2.08 -12.81 -4.94
N LEU A 30 3.01 -12.11 -5.57
CA LEU A 30 3.36 -10.74 -5.24
C LEU A 30 2.33 -9.73 -5.72
N GLU A 31 1.71 -10.03 -6.86
CA GLU A 31 0.62 -9.24 -7.42
C GLU A 31 -0.62 -9.29 -6.51
N GLU A 32 -0.97 -10.48 -6.03
CA GLU A 32 -2.07 -10.65 -5.07
C GLU A 32 -1.78 -9.90 -3.75
N CYS A 33 -0.54 -9.94 -3.25
CA CYS A 33 -0.14 -9.15 -2.09
C CYS A 33 -0.36 -7.65 -2.31
N HIS A 34 -0.12 -7.13 -3.51
CA HIS A 34 -0.36 -5.73 -3.86
C HIS A 34 -1.85 -5.37 -3.96
N GLN A 35 -2.65 -6.27 -4.52
CA GLN A 35 -4.10 -6.08 -4.62
C GLN A 35 -4.71 -6.01 -3.21
N LEU A 36 -4.27 -6.88 -2.31
CA LEU A 36 -4.69 -6.90 -0.91
C LEU A 36 -4.19 -5.68 -0.12
N ASP A 37 -2.97 -5.20 -0.39
CA ASP A 37 -2.47 -3.92 0.12
C ASP A 37 -3.36 -2.74 -0.34
N THR A 38 -3.74 -2.73 -1.61
CA THR A 38 -4.62 -1.69 -2.16
C THR A 38 -6.03 -1.76 -1.55
N ALA A 39 -6.55 -2.98 -1.35
CA ALA A 39 -7.84 -3.22 -0.71
C ALA A 39 -7.84 -2.77 0.76
N PHE A 40 -6.74 -2.98 1.49
CA PHE A 40 -6.57 -2.48 2.86
C PHE A 40 -6.74 -0.95 2.94
N HIS A 41 -6.01 -0.21 2.09
CA HIS A 41 -6.10 1.26 2.06
C HIS A 41 -7.48 1.74 1.63
N ARG A 42 -8.11 1.05 0.67
CA ARG A 42 -9.47 1.38 0.25
C ARG A 42 -10.47 1.24 1.39
N ALA A 43 -10.43 0.13 2.13
CA ALA A 43 -11.31 -0.12 3.26
C ALA A 43 -11.15 0.94 4.37
N LEU A 44 -9.92 1.43 4.62
CA LEU A 44 -9.69 2.55 5.55
C LEU A 44 -10.40 3.83 5.11
N ILE A 45 -10.34 4.18 3.82
CA ILE A 45 -10.98 5.39 3.30
C ILE A 45 -12.51 5.23 3.24
N GLU A 46 -13.01 4.07 2.82
CA GLU A 46 -14.45 3.80 2.75
C GLU A 46 -15.10 3.86 4.14
N ALA A 47 -14.38 3.45 5.20
CA ALA A 47 -14.83 3.57 6.58
C ALA A 47 -14.98 5.02 7.09
N SER A 48 -14.45 6.01 6.36
CA SER A 48 -14.70 7.42 6.70
C SER A 48 -16.14 7.86 6.42
N GLU A 49 -16.89 7.08 5.61
CA GLU A 49 -18.22 7.40 5.10
C GLU A 49 -18.31 8.81 4.48
N ASN A 50 -17.18 9.37 4.06
CA ASN A 50 -17.08 10.70 3.51
C ASN A 50 -16.98 10.61 1.97
N PRO A 51 -18.04 10.99 1.22
CA PRO A 51 -18.06 10.84 -0.23
C PRO A 51 -16.95 11.63 -0.93
N PHE A 52 -16.50 12.74 -0.35
CA PHE A 52 -15.41 13.53 -0.89
C PHE A 52 -14.06 12.80 -0.75
N LEU A 53 -13.78 12.22 0.43
CA LEU A 53 -12.55 11.45 0.64
C LEU A 53 -12.52 10.20 -0.23
N ILE A 54 -13.64 9.48 -0.31
CA ILE A 54 -13.79 8.27 -1.12
C ILE A 54 -13.52 8.59 -2.60
N GLN A 55 -14.20 9.60 -3.17
CA GLN A 55 -13.99 10.01 -4.56
C GLN A 55 -12.56 10.50 -4.82
N SER A 56 -12.00 11.29 -3.91
CA SER A 56 -10.62 11.79 -4.02
C SER A 56 -9.62 10.63 -4.05
N TYR A 57 -9.77 9.67 -3.15
CA TYR A 57 -8.92 8.48 -3.12
C TYR A 57 -9.06 7.65 -4.38
N HIS A 58 -10.28 7.42 -4.89
CA HIS A 58 -10.49 6.73 -6.15
C HIS A 58 -9.74 7.40 -7.31
N GLY A 59 -9.79 8.74 -7.40
CA GLY A 59 -9.12 9.51 -8.43
C GLY A 59 -7.59 9.37 -8.44
N ILE A 60 -6.97 9.11 -7.29
CA ILE A 60 -5.51 8.97 -7.16
C ILE A 60 -5.03 7.52 -6.98
N SER A 61 -5.91 6.59 -6.66
CA SER A 61 -5.56 5.21 -6.27
C SER A 61 -4.70 4.48 -7.30
N ASN A 62 -5.03 4.61 -8.60
CA ASN A 62 -4.24 4.00 -9.68
C ASN A 62 -2.83 4.61 -9.78
N ARG A 63 -2.69 5.92 -9.55
CA ARG A 63 -1.39 6.60 -9.55
C ARG A 63 -0.57 6.18 -8.33
N LEU A 64 -1.19 6.11 -7.15
CA LEU A 64 -0.55 5.58 -5.94
C LEU A 64 -0.12 4.13 -6.10
N HIS A 65 -0.92 3.30 -6.76
CA HIS A 65 -0.57 1.92 -7.07
C HIS A 65 0.67 1.87 -7.99
N ALA A 66 0.67 2.62 -9.09
CA ALA A 66 1.82 2.71 -10.00
C ALA A 66 3.10 3.22 -9.31
N LEU A 67 2.99 4.23 -8.44
CA LEU A 67 4.12 4.71 -7.64
C LEU A 67 4.64 3.62 -6.69
N ARG A 68 3.76 2.92 -5.98
CA ARG A 68 4.15 1.81 -5.09
C ARG A 68 4.84 0.65 -5.83
N GLN A 69 4.55 0.42 -7.11
CA GLN A 69 5.27 -0.55 -7.94
C GLN A 69 6.72 -0.14 -8.25
N LEU A 70 7.07 1.15 -8.14
CA LEU A 70 8.47 1.61 -8.30
C LEU A 70 9.33 1.27 -7.08
N LEU A 71 8.71 1.01 -5.92
CA LEU A 71 9.42 0.67 -4.71
C LEU A 71 9.98 -0.75 -4.76
N PRO A 72 11.14 -1.00 -4.12
CA PRO A 72 11.74 -2.32 -4.09
C PRO A 72 10.76 -3.37 -3.59
N PHE A 73 10.51 -4.38 -4.43
CA PHE A 73 9.65 -5.50 -4.09
C PHE A 73 10.44 -6.53 -3.25
N THR A 74 10.89 -6.11 -2.07
CA THR A 74 11.61 -7.01 -1.16
C THR A 74 10.68 -7.54 -0.08
N LYS A 75 10.87 -8.81 0.30
CA LYS A 75 10.14 -9.42 1.43
C LYS A 75 10.27 -8.59 2.70
N ALA A 76 11.44 -7.98 2.93
CA ALA A 76 11.69 -7.11 4.07
C ALA A 76 10.76 -5.88 4.08
N ARG A 77 10.64 -5.16 2.94
CA ARG A 77 9.77 -3.98 2.83
C ARG A 77 8.30 -4.34 3.08
N LEU A 78 7.82 -5.39 2.45
CA LEU A 78 6.43 -5.81 2.56
C LEU A 78 6.11 -6.31 3.98
N ASN A 79 7.04 -7.01 4.62
CA ASN A 79 6.90 -7.37 6.03
C ASN A 79 6.84 -6.13 6.94
N ALA A 80 7.63 -5.09 6.66
CA ALA A 80 7.57 -3.83 7.40
C ALA A 80 6.20 -3.14 7.23
N ALA A 81 5.68 -3.03 6.01
CA ALA A 81 4.35 -2.48 5.74
C ALA A 81 3.24 -3.30 6.45
N LEU A 82 3.27 -4.63 6.35
CA LEU A 82 2.32 -5.51 7.05
C LEU A 82 2.40 -5.36 8.57
N LYS A 83 3.59 -5.11 9.13
CA LYS A 83 3.75 -4.83 10.56
C LYS A 83 3.04 -3.54 10.95
N GLN A 84 3.26 -2.45 10.21
CA GLN A 84 2.58 -1.16 10.45
C GLN A 84 1.05 -1.30 10.32
N HIS A 85 0.56 -2.05 9.32
CA HIS A 85 -0.88 -2.30 9.18
C HIS A 85 -1.47 -3.03 10.38
N ARG A 86 -0.77 -4.04 10.94
CA ARG A 86 -1.22 -4.74 12.16
C ARG A 86 -1.24 -3.81 13.36
N GLN A 87 -0.26 -2.93 13.50
CA GLN A 87 -0.21 -1.93 14.57
C GLN A 87 -1.40 -0.95 14.45
N LEU A 88 -1.68 -0.47 13.24
CA LEU A 88 -2.82 0.40 12.97
C LEU A 88 -4.15 -0.28 13.32
N ILE A 89 -4.36 -1.53 12.88
CA ILE A 89 -5.56 -2.30 13.24
C ILE A 89 -5.68 -2.43 14.76
N ALA A 90 -4.59 -2.70 15.47
CA ALA A 90 -4.61 -2.82 16.92
C ALA A 90 -5.02 -1.50 17.61
N ALA A 91 -4.52 -0.36 17.14
CA ALA A 91 -4.90 0.97 17.64
C ALA A 91 -6.39 1.26 17.37
N ILE A 92 -6.88 0.99 16.15
CA ILE A 92 -8.30 1.14 15.78
C ILE A 92 -9.21 0.26 16.66
N LYS A 93 -8.82 -0.99 16.91
CA LYS A 93 -9.58 -1.91 17.79
C LYS A 93 -9.71 -1.35 19.20
N GLN A 94 -8.65 -0.74 19.71
CA GLN A 94 -8.59 -0.14 21.04
C GLN A 94 -9.24 1.26 21.11
N ASN A 95 -9.71 1.82 19.99
CA ASN A 95 -10.15 3.21 19.88
C ASN A 95 -9.05 4.22 20.27
N ASN A 96 -7.78 3.86 20.10
CA ASN A 96 -6.68 4.79 20.31
C ASN A 96 -6.45 5.58 19.01
N ILE A 97 -7.08 6.76 18.92
CA ILE A 97 -7.09 7.57 17.71
C ILE A 97 -5.72 8.18 17.48
N GLU A 98 -5.08 8.65 18.54
CA GLU A 98 -3.77 9.30 18.53
C GLU A 98 -2.69 8.33 18.00
N ASP A 99 -2.68 7.09 18.51
CA ASP A 99 -1.76 6.06 18.01
C ASP A 99 -2.06 5.71 16.55
N ALA A 100 -3.34 5.56 16.20
CA ALA A 100 -3.72 5.24 14.82
C ALA A 100 -3.28 6.32 13.84
N GLN A 101 -3.42 7.60 14.20
CA GLN A 101 -2.96 8.75 13.43
C GLN A 101 -1.44 8.74 13.29
N SER A 102 -0.71 8.60 14.40
CA SER A 102 0.76 8.57 14.38
C SER A 102 1.30 7.43 13.49
N ILE A 103 0.70 6.23 13.59
CA ILE A 103 1.11 5.06 12.79
C ILE A 103 0.88 5.29 11.29
N ILE A 104 -0.27 5.84 10.89
CA ILE A 104 -0.55 6.05 9.47
C ILE A 104 0.28 7.21 8.88
N GLU A 105 0.54 8.26 9.66
CA GLU A 105 1.44 9.35 9.27
C GLU A 105 2.86 8.83 9.05
N GLU A 106 3.39 8.04 9.99
CA GLU A 106 4.71 7.41 9.84
C GLU A 106 4.75 6.47 8.63
N HIS A 107 3.70 5.68 8.40
CA HIS A 107 3.58 4.81 7.25
C HIS A 107 3.69 5.59 5.93
N ILE A 108 2.92 6.67 5.78
CA ILE A 108 2.92 7.51 4.58
C ILE A 108 4.28 8.18 4.40
N ALA A 109 4.86 8.77 5.45
CA ALA A 109 6.15 9.45 5.40
C ALA A 109 7.28 8.49 4.99
N ASN A 110 7.28 7.25 5.51
CA ASN A 110 8.26 6.24 5.12
C ASN A 110 8.13 5.87 3.64
N VAL A 111 6.91 5.68 3.13
CA VAL A 111 6.66 5.38 1.72
C VAL A 111 7.08 6.54 0.82
N GLU A 112 6.76 7.78 1.21
CA GLU A 112 7.16 8.99 0.49
C GLU A 112 8.68 9.13 0.41
N ALA A 113 9.40 9.01 1.53
CA ALA A 113 10.85 9.10 1.57
C ALA A 113 11.51 8.07 0.64
N MET A 114 10.99 6.84 0.61
CA MET A 114 11.49 5.79 -0.29
C MET A 114 11.21 6.10 -1.77
N LEU A 115 10.05 6.70 -2.08
CA LEU A 115 9.71 7.10 -3.44
C LEU A 115 10.63 8.22 -3.93
N LEU A 116 10.84 9.26 -3.13
CA LEU A 116 11.74 10.37 -3.45
C LEU A 116 13.17 9.86 -3.70
N GLN A 117 13.69 9.00 -2.83
CA GLN A 117 14.99 8.36 -3.03
C GLN A 117 15.08 7.56 -4.34
N ARG A 118 13.96 6.98 -4.81
CA ARG A 118 13.93 6.23 -6.05
C ARG A 118 13.87 7.13 -7.28
N LEU A 119 13.20 8.27 -7.19
CA LEU A 119 13.09 9.27 -8.24
C LEU A 119 14.38 10.09 -8.41
N ASP A 120 15.13 10.33 -7.32
CA ASP A 120 16.41 11.05 -7.35
C ASP A 120 17.55 10.24 -7.97
N LYS A 121 17.43 8.90 -8.02
CA LYS A 121 18.44 8.07 -8.70
C LYS A 121 18.29 8.23 -10.22
N PRO A 122 19.36 8.58 -10.96
CA PRO A 122 19.30 8.63 -12.42
C PRO A 122 18.82 7.27 -12.93
N ARG A 123 17.85 7.29 -13.87
CA ARG A 123 17.41 6.06 -14.55
C ARG A 123 18.64 5.39 -15.11
N ASP A 124 18.98 4.20 -14.62
CA ASP A 124 20.02 3.38 -15.23
C ASP A 124 19.63 3.19 -16.70
N SER A 125 20.39 3.84 -17.57
CA SER A 125 20.26 3.75 -19.01
C SER A 125 20.37 2.27 -19.37
N HIS A 126 19.26 1.63 -19.71
CA HIS A 126 19.31 0.35 -20.40
C HIS A 126 20.17 0.56 -21.64
N THR A 127 21.36 -0.07 -21.63
CA THR A 127 22.27 -0.15 -22.76
C THR A 127 21.47 -0.58 -23.99
N VAL A 128 21.17 0.37 -24.87
CA VAL A 128 20.72 0.06 -26.21
C VAL A 128 21.92 -0.60 -26.87
N ILE A 129 21.91 -1.93 -26.96
CA ILE A 129 22.77 -2.67 -27.87
C ILE A 129 22.34 -2.23 -29.27
N ARG A 130 22.92 -1.13 -29.76
CA ARG A 130 22.91 -0.78 -31.17
C ARG A 130 23.76 -1.84 -31.86
N SER A 131 23.13 -2.86 -32.40
CA SER A 131 23.74 -3.72 -33.39
C SER A 131 24.19 -2.84 -34.56
N ARG A 132 25.50 -2.60 -34.63
CA ARG A 132 26.16 -1.99 -35.77
C ARG A 132 25.79 -2.79 -37.01
N GLY A 133 25.32 -2.07 -38.02
CA GLY A 133 25.02 -2.63 -39.34
C GLY A 133 26.24 -3.35 -39.92
N SER A 134 25.97 -4.52 -40.50
CA SER A 134 26.86 -5.14 -41.47
C SER A 134 26.49 -4.64 -42.85
N ARG A 135 27.27 -3.69 -43.38
CA ARG A 135 27.52 -3.59 -44.82
C ARG A 135 28.58 -4.62 -45.17
N ARG A 136 28.37 -5.33 -46.28
CA ARG A 136 29.30 -6.08 -47.17
C ARG A 136 28.62 -7.40 -47.54
N GLY A 137 28.43 -7.77 -48.80
CA GLY A 137 28.78 -7.18 -50.08
C GLY A 137 28.03 -7.94 -51.18
#